data_AF-A0A832MN24-F1
#
_entry.id   AF-A0A832MN24-F1
#
_cell.length_a   1.000
_cell.length_b   1.000
_cell.length_c   1.000
_cell.angle_alpha   90.00
_cell.angle_beta   90.00
_cell.angle_gamma   90.00
#
_symmetry.space_group_name_H-M   'P 1'
#
loop_
_entity.id
_entity.type
_entity.pdbx_description
1 polymer ?
#
loop_
_entity_poly.entity_id
_entity_poly.type
_entity_poly.pdbx_seq_one_letter_code
_entity_poly.pdbx_strand_id
1 'polypeptide(L)'
;MRGMLVFITAVMVVLFASCGGILPTGPKPEDLAKGLADKMMELIQSGEVTGEDFFELIYVPSEDRSNSDVLYQVAGAYLFVGLMVVFPSTPTSINVAGVSKIETKLMPWITDGKPAFVKDVYSVTYVCTRNASTTVVNFPMITVQNENKGYFFTVYVKETGGATQVAWYPDSPLMGP
;
A
#
# COMPACT_ATOMS: atom_id res chain seq x y z
N MET A 1 17.12 67.33 -1.98
CA MET A 1 17.85 66.17 -1.43
C MET A 1 17.03 64.91 -1.73
N ARG A 2 17.66 63.93 -2.42
CA ARG A 2 17.41 62.47 -2.39
C ARG A 2 15.94 62.02 -2.54
N GLY A 3 15.52 61.26 -3.54
CA GLY A 3 16.19 60.41 -4.52
C GLY A 3 15.09 59.47 -5.05
N MET A 4 14.93 59.43 -6.37
CA MET A 4 14.01 58.58 -7.10
C MET A 4 14.50 57.13 -7.07
N LEU A 5 13.61 56.14 -6.88
CA LEU A 5 13.85 54.77 -7.35
C LEU A 5 12.54 53.97 -7.48
N VAL A 6 12.12 53.85 -8.74
CA VAL A 6 11.27 52.78 -9.26
C VAL A 6 12.13 51.51 -9.32
N PHE A 7 11.63 50.38 -8.82
CA PHE A 7 12.15 49.07 -9.17
C PHE A 7 11.00 48.15 -9.60
N ILE A 8 10.87 48.04 -10.92
CA ILE A 8 10.25 46.93 -11.66
C ILE A 8 11.28 45.77 -11.68
N THR A 9 10.81 44.53 -11.92
CA THR A 9 11.53 43.23 -12.04
C THR A 9 11.84 42.51 -10.72
N ALA A 10 11.57 41.20 -10.55
CA ALA A 10 11.73 40.12 -11.52
C ALA A 10 10.56 39.12 -11.59
N VAL A 11 10.08 38.93 -12.82
CA VAL A 11 9.45 37.69 -13.29
C VAL A 11 10.55 36.64 -13.37
N MET A 12 10.50 35.59 -12.55
CA MET A 12 11.19 34.34 -12.87
C MET A 12 10.21 33.40 -13.55
N VAL A 13 10.26 33.44 -14.87
CA VAL A 13 9.88 32.33 -15.74
C VAL A 13 10.87 31.19 -15.47
N VAL A 14 10.41 30.11 -14.84
CA VAL A 14 11.07 28.80 -15.01
C VAL A 14 10.23 28.03 -16.03
N LEU A 15 10.58 28.24 -17.30
CA LEU A 15 10.20 27.37 -18.40
C LEU A 15 10.98 26.07 -18.26
N PHE A 16 10.33 25.03 -17.73
CA PHE A 16 10.58 23.68 -18.23
C PHE A 16 9.39 23.31 -19.11
N ALA A 17 9.57 23.54 -20.41
CA ALA A 17 8.79 22.85 -21.42
C ALA A 17 9.38 21.44 -21.55
N SER A 18 8.63 20.41 -21.16
CA SER A 18 8.69 19.12 -21.83
C SER A 18 7.36 18.38 -21.64
N CYS A 19 6.62 18.30 -22.74
CA CYS A 19 5.76 17.20 -23.16
C CYS A 19 4.74 16.61 -22.17
N GLY A 20 3.47 16.78 -22.52
CA GLY A 20 2.61 15.62 -22.69
C GLY A 20 1.51 15.46 -21.65
N GLY A 21 0.30 15.79 -22.10
CA GLY A 21 -0.90 15.07 -21.68
C GLY A 21 -1.58 15.62 -20.44
N ILE A 22 -2.88 15.83 -20.59
CA ILE A 22 -3.84 15.66 -19.51
C ILE A 22 -3.62 14.22 -19.00
N LEU A 23 -2.78 14.04 -17.98
CA LEU A 23 -2.60 12.74 -17.35
C LEU A 23 -3.82 12.52 -16.44
N PRO A 24 -4.55 11.41 -16.57
CA PRO A 24 -5.42 10.97 -15.49
C PRO A 24 -4.48 10.47 -14.40
N THR A 25 -3.89 11.38 -13.63
CA THR A 25 -3.01 10.99 -12.53
C THR A 25 -3.93 10.43 -11.46
N GLY A 26 -4.02 9.10 -11.41
CA GLY A 26 -4.64 8.40 -10.30
C GLY A 26 -4.09 8.89 -8.94
N PRO A 27 -4.72 8.48 -7.83
CA PRO A 27 -4.36 8.96 -6.50
C PRO A 27 -2.86 8.78 -6.21
N LYS A 28 -2.29 9.74 -5.47
CA LYS A 28 -0.87 9.69 -5.11
C LYS A 28 -0.61 8.47 -4.21
N PRO A 29 0.57 7.82 -4.31
CA PRO A 29 0.89 6.68 -3.45
C PRO A 29 0.77 6.97 -1.95
N GLU A 30 1.07 8.20 -1.52
CA GLU A 30 0.92 8.63 -0.12
C GLU A 30 -0.55 8.68 0.32
N ASP A 31 -1.45 9.11 -0.56
CA ASP A 31 -2.89 9.15 -0.28
C ASP A 31 -3.46 7.72 -0.18
N LEU A 32 -2.99 6.81 -1.05
CA LEU A 32 -3.36 5.39 -1.00
C LEU A 32 -2.84 4.71 0.28
N ALA A 33 -1.58 4.96 0.64
CA ALA A 33 -0.97 4.45 1.86
C ALA A 33 -1.71 4.96 3.10
N LYS A 34 -2.14 6.23 3.09
CA LYS A 34 -2.95 6.81 4.14
C LYS A 34 -4.33 6.14 4.22
N GLY A 35 -4.99 5.88 3.09
CA GLY A 35 -6.25 5.14 3.06
C GLY A 35 -6.16 3.76 3.72
N LEU A 36 -5.05 3.04 3.49
CA LEU A 36 -4.78 1.76 4.17
C LEU A 36 -4.58 1.92 5.68
N ALA A 37 -3.84 2.94 6.13
CA ALA A 37 -3.66 3.23 7.56
C ALA A 37 -4.99 3.59 8.24
N ASP A 38 -5.81 4.42 7.58
CA ASP A 38 -7.11 4.86 8.10
C ASP A 38 -8.06 3.65 8.22
N LYS A 39 -8.17 2.82 7.19
CA LYS A 39 -9.00 1.60 7.24
C LYS A 39 -8.50 0.63 8.31
N MET A 40 -7.19 0.47 8.46
CA MET A 40 -6.63 -0.38 9.51
C MET A 40 -6.95 0.15 10.92
N MET A 41 -6.88 1.47 11.15
CA MET A 41 -7.31 2.07 12.41
C MET A 41 -8.80 1.91 12.67
N GLU A 42 -9.64 2.06 11.63
CA GLU A 42 -11.08 1.82 11.72
C GLU A 42 -11.38 0.39 12.21
N LEU A 43 -10.75 -0.62 11.60
CA LEU A 43 -10.93 -2.03 11.98
C LEU A 43 -10.40 -2.36 13.39
N ILE A 44 -9.29 -1.74 13.78
CA ILE A 44 -8.76 -1.88 15.14
C ILE A 44 -9.75 -1.30 16.17
N GLN A 45 -10.39 -0.18 15.84
CA GLN A 45 -11.33 0.51 16.72
C GLN A 45 -12.71 -0.15 16.75
N SER A 46 -13.17 -0.75 15.65
CA SER A 46 -14.44 -1.48 15.61
C SER A 46 -14.38 -2.73 16.47
N GLY A 47 -13.23 -3.42 16.53
CA GLY A 47 -13.07 -4.71 17.22
C GLY A 47 -13.84 -5.85 16.55
N GLU A 48 -14.54 -5.56 15.45
CA GLU A 48 -15.31 -6.50 14.63
C GLU A 48 -14.72 -6.49 13.22
N VAL A 49 -14.42 -7.67 12.72
CA VAL A 49 -13.85 -7.86 11.38
C VAL A 49 -14.73 -8.84 10.63
N THR A 50 -15.25 -8.38 9.48
CA THR A 50 -16.04 -9.19 8.56
C THR A 50 -15.17 -9.71 7.41
N GLY A 51 -15.68 -10.68 6.65
CA GLY A 51 -14.98 -11.16 5.46
C GLY A 51 -14.75 -10.06 4.41
N GLU A 52 -15.66 -9.08 4.32
CA GLU A 52 -15.52 -7.96 3.37
C GLU A 52 -14.37 -7.02 3.75
N ASP A 53 -14.11 -6.85 5.05
CA ASP A 53 -13.00 -6.01 5.53
C ASP A 53 -11.64 -6.56 5.10
N PHE A 54 -11.54 -7.87 4.86
CA PHE A 54 -10.30 -8.44 4.34
C PHE A 54 -10.02 -7.95 2.91
N PHE A 55 -11.05 -7.87 2.07
CA PHE A 55 -10.91 -7.38 0.69
C PHE A 55 -10.63 -5.89 0.61
N GLU A 56 -10.91 -5.16 1.68
CA GLU A 56 -10.59 -3.74 1.77
C GLU A 56 -9.08 -3.50 1.95
N LEU A 57 -8.33 -4.48 2.46
CA LEU A 57 -6.89 -4.40 2.70
C LEU A 57 -6.07 -5.32 1.80
N ILE A 58 -6.68 -6.41 1.31
CA ILE A 58 -6.04 -7.46 0.49
C ILE A 58 -6.80 -7.56 -0.84
N TYR A 59 -6.10 -7.36 -1.95
CA TYR A 59 -6.73 -7.48 -3.27
C TYR A 59 -6.94 -8.95 -3.66
N VAL A 60 -8.14 -9.27 -4.12
CA VAL A 60 -8.45 -10.58 -4.71
C VAL A 60 -9.15 -10.34 -6.06
N PRO A 61 -8.62 -10.88 -7.17
CA PRO A 61 -9.30 -10.88 -8.47
C PRO A 61 -10.72 -11.42 -8.33
N SER A 62 -11.69 -10.83 -9.04
CA SER A 62 -13.11 -11.13 -8.81
C SER A 62 -13.45 -12.59 -9.08
N GLU A 63 -12.76 -13.21 -10.04
CA GLU A 63 -12.84 -14.62 -10.39
C GLU A 63 -12.42 -15.56 -9.24
N ASP A 64 -11.57 -15.09 -8.33
CA ASP A 64 -10.98 -15.88 -7.26
C ASP A 64 -11.66 -15.68 -5.90
N ARG A 65 -12.54 -14.68 -5.76
CA ARG A 65 -13.15 -14.28 -4.47
C ARG A 65 -14.04 -15.34 -3.83
N SER A 66 -14.53 -16.31 -4.60
CA SER A 66 -15.35 -17.42 -4.10
C SER A 66 -14.52 -18.68 -3.78
N ASN A 67 -13.23 -18.69 -4.07
CA ASN A 67 -12.35 -19.83 -3.83
C ASN A 67 -12.00 -19.93 -2.33
N SER A 68 -12.32 -21.06 -1.69
CA SER A 68 -12.10 -21.26 -0.24
C SER A 68 -10.64 -21.19 0.17
N ASP A 69 -9.72 -21.66 -0.67
CA ASP A 69 -8.29 -21.68 -0.37
C ASP A 69 -7.72 -20.26 -0.47
N VAL A 70 -8.24 -19.45 -1.40
CA VAL A 70 -7.93 -18.02 -1.49
C VAL A 70 -8.43 -17.29 -0.25
N LEU A 71 -9.68 -17.53 0.17
CA LEU A 71 -10.25 -16.91 1.38
C LEU A 71 -9.46 -17.25 2.64
N TYR A 72 -8.99 -18.49 2.77
CA TYR A 72 -8.14 -18.92 3.87
C TYR A 72 -6.83 -18.12 3.92
N GLN A 73 -6.16 -17.96 2.77
CA GLN A 73 -4.92 -17.20 2.68
C GLN A 73 -5.12 -15.70 2.90
N VAL A 74 -6.24 -15.14 2.43
CA VAL A 74 -6.63 -13.74 2.70
C VAL A 74 -6.78 -13.48 4.20
N ALA A 75 -7.44 -14.39 4.93
CA ALA A 75 -7.57 -14.29 6.38
C ALA A 75 -6.20 -14.37 7.09
N GLY A 76 -5.30 -15.23 6.61
CA GLY A 76 -3.92 -15.32 7.08
C GLY A 76 -3.13 -14.02 6.88
N ALA A 77 -3.18 -13.44 5.68
CA ALA A 77 -2.53 -12.18 5.36
C ALA A 77 -3.07 -11.02 6.21
N TYR A 78 -4.40 -10.96 6.38
CA TYR A 78 -5.03 -9.98 7.27
C TYR A 78 -4.53 -10.11 8.71
N LEU A 79 -4.51 -11.33 9.26
CA LEU A 79 -4.06 -11.59 10.62
C LEU A 79 -2.58 -11.19 10.80
N PHE A 80 -1.73 -11.46 9.81
CA PHE A 80 -0.33 -11.05 9.82
C PHE A 80 -0.19 -9.53 9.90
N VAL A 81 -0.89 -8.79 9.04
CA VAL A 81 -0.87 -7.31 9.06
C VAL A 81 -1.36 -6.78 10.39
N GLY A 82 -2.52 -7.27 10.84
CA GLY A 82 -3.13 -6.87 12.10
C GLY A 82 -2.19 -7.09 13.27
N LEU A 83 -1.61 -8.29 13.39
CA LEU A 83 -0.69 -8.65 14.48
C LEU A 83 0.54 -7.75 14.52
N MET A 84 1.18 -7.51 13.38
CA MET A 84 2.38 -6.66 13.30
C MET A 84 2.10 -5.20 13.67
N VAL A 85 0.87 -4.74 13.46
CA VAL A 85 0.45 -3.36 13.79
C VAL A 85 0.04 -3.23 15.25
N VAL A 86 -0.70 -4.21 15.79
CA VAL A 86 -1.18 -4.18 17.19
C VAL A 86 -0.14 -4.64 18.20
N PHE A 87 0.97 -5.24 17.78
CA PHE A 87 2.06 -5.58 18.70
C PHE A 87 3.00 -4.38 18.95
N PRO A 88 3.47 -4.11 20.18
CA PRO A 88 3.22 -4.86 21.43
C PRO A 88 1.91 -4.50 22.14
N SER A 89 1.22 -3.44 21.70
CA SER A 89 -0.12 -3.08 22.18
C SER A 89 -0.86 -2.26 21.13
N THR A 90 -2.18 -2.15 21.27
CA THR A 90 -3.04 -1.45 20.31
C THR A 90 -2.59 0.00 20.08
N PRO A 91 -2.33 0.42 18.83
CA PRO A 91 -1.98 1.81 18.55
C PRO A 91 -3.18 2.74 18.74
N THR A 92 -2.89 3.98 19.13
CA THR A 92 -3.87 5.09 19.17
C THR A 92 -3.90 5.87 17.85
N SER A 93 -2.84 5.79 17.05
CA SER A 93 -2.83 6.29 15.67
C SER A 93 -1.79 5.54 14.82
N ILE A 94 -2.04 5.51 13.51
CA ILE A 94 -1.12 5.00 12.50
C ILE A 94 -0.91 6.10 11.47
N ASN A 95 0.34 6.51 11.27
CA ASN A 95 0.69 7.58 10.33
C ASN A 95 1.65 7.05 9.27
N VAL A 96 1.51 7.54 8.03
CA VAL A 96 2.47 7.26 6.96
C VAL A 96 3.69 8.15 7.16
N ALA A 97 4.86 7.54 7.35
CA ALA A 97 6.13 8.26 7.49
C ALA A 97 6.96 8.28 6.20
N GLY A 98 6.71 7.35 5.29
CA GLY A 98 7.37 7.34 3.99
C GLY A 98 6.74 6.35 3.04
N VAL A 99 6.73 6.71 1.75
CA VAL A 99 6.33 5.84 0.65
C VAL A 99 7.46 5.86 -0.37
N SER A 100 7.89 4.71 -0.83
CA SER A 100 8.95 4.59 -1.83
C SER A 100 8.62 3.48 -2.80
N LYS A 101 8.68 3.77 -4.10
CA LYS A 101 8.45 2.74 -5.12
C LYS A 101 9.55 1.67 -5.02
N ILE A 102 9.15 0.41 -5.05
CA ILE A 102 10.08 -0.72 -5.03
C ILE A 102 10.51 -0.99 -6.48
N GLU A 103 11.65 -0.44 -6.86
CA GLU A 103 12.28 -0.67 -8.18
C GLU A 103 13.35 -1.77 -8.13
N THR A 104 13.77 -2.17 -6.93
CA THR A 104 14.79 -3.19 -6.67
C THR A 104 14.32 -4.15 -5.57
N LYS A 105 15.08 -5.21 -5.27
CA LYS A 105 14.70 -6.15 -4.20
C LYS A 105 14.71 -5.46 -2.84
N LEU A 106 13.60 -5.50 -2.11
CA LEU A 106 13.49 -4.99 -0.74
C LEU A 106 13.13 -6.12 0.22
N MET A 107 14.10 -6.60 1.00
CA MET A 107 13.83 -7.64 2.00
C MET A 107 12.92 -7.11 3.13
N PRO A 108 11.98 -7.93 3.65
CA PRO A 108 11.75 -9.34 3.32
C PRO A 108 10.83 -9.57 2.11
N TRP A 109 10.38 -8.51 1.43
CA TRP A 109 9.39 -8.59 0.35
C TRP A 109 10.01 -9.11 -0.96
N ILE A 110 9.51 -10.25 -1.41
CA ILE A 110 9.85 -10.85 -2.68
C ILE A 110 8.88 -10.30 -3.72
N THR A 111 9.38 -9.37 -4.55
CA THR A 111 8.62 -8.69 -5.61
C THR A 111 8.86 -9.28 -7.00
N ASP A 112 9.67 -10.33 -7.11
CA ASP A 112 9.89 -11.08 -8.35
C ASP A 112 8.58 -11.75 -8.81
N GLY A 113 8.39 -11.88 -10.13
CA GLY A 113 7.19 -12.54 -10.67
C GLY A 113 5.88 -11.76 -10.48
N LYS A 114 5.94 -10.42 -10.46
CA LYS A 114 4.79 -9.51 -10.37
C LYS A 114 3.63 -9.94 -11.30
N PRO A 115 2.42 -10.18 -10.78
CA PRO A 115 1.25 -10.48 -11.61
C PRO A 115 0.94 -9.35 -12.58
N ALA A 116 0.43 -9.68 -13.77
CA ALA A 116 0.17 -8.68 -14.80
C ALA A 116 -0.81 -7.60 -14.36
N PHE A 117 -1.81 -7.94 -13.53
CA PHE A 117 -2.79 -6.99 -13.01
C PHE A 117 -2.23 -6.04 -11.94
N VAL A 118 -1.06 -6.33 -11.35
CA VAL A 118 -0.41 -5.42 -10.40
C VAL A 118 0.38 -4.36 -11.16
N LYS A 119 0.01 -3.09 -10.95
CA LYS A 119 0.63 -1.94 -11.61
C LYS A 119 1.97 -1.62 -10.97
N ASP A 120 1.97 -1.18 -9.72
CA ASP A 120 3.18 -0.78 -8.99
C ASP A 120 3.21 -1.41 -7.59
N VAL A 121 4.42 -1.50 -7.02
CA VAL A 121 4.65 -1.91 -5.64
C VAL A 121 5.45 -0.84 -4.93
N TYR A 122 5.05 -0.53 -3.71
CA TYR A 122 5.66 0.47 -2.86
C TYR A 122 6.04 -0.16 -1.52
N SER A 123 7.11 0.35 -0.93
CA SER A 123 7.43 0.17 0.48
C SER A 123 6.82 1.32 1.23
N VAL A 124 6.02 1.00 2.25
CA VAL A 124 5.36 1.99 3.08
C VAL A 124 5.81 1.80 4.51
N THR A 125 6.39 2.86 5.07
CA THR A 125 6.75 2.92 6.47
C THR A 125 5.62 3.59 7.24
N TYR A 126 5.02 2.83 8.16
CA TYR A 126 4.01 3.31 9.08
C TYR A 126 4.61 3.52 10.47
N VAL A 127 4.21 4.60 11.11
CA VAL A 127 4.52 4.92 12.50
C VAL A 127 3.26 4.68 13.31
N CYS A 128 3.31 3.68 14.18
CA CYS A 128 2.23 3.31 15.08
C CYS A 128 2.49 3.93 16.46
N THR A 129 1.69 4.92 16.84
CA THR A 129 1.80 5.61 18.14
C THR A 129 0.92 4.93 19.17
N ARG A 130 1.40 4.82 20.41
CA ARG A 130 0.71 4.26 21.58
C ARG A 130 0.87 5.22 22.75
N ASN A 131 0.13 4.98 23.83
CA ASN A 131 0.19 5.81 25.03
C ASN A 131 1.61 5.92 25.64
N ALA A 132 2.42 4.86 25.53
CA ALA A 132 3.73 4.78 26.18
C ALA A 132 4.91 4.58 25.21
N SER A 133 4.65 4.40 23.91
CA SER A 133 5.70 4.05 22.95
C SER A 133 5.27 4.30 21.50
N THR A 134 6.24 4.22 20.60
CA THR A 134 6.02 4.25 19.16
C THR A 134 6.73 3.04 18.55
N THR A 135 6.10 2.38 17.58
CA THR A 135 6.77 1.37 16.75
C THR A 135 6.72 1.79 15.29
N VAL A 136 7.65 1.24 14.53
CA VAL A 136 7.70 1.40 13.08
C VAL A 136 7.45 0.05 12.46
N VAL A 137 6.53 -0.01 11.51
CA VAL A 137 6.27 -1.19 10.69
C VAL A 137 6.40 -0.80 9.22
N ASN A 138 7.09 -1.63 8.45
CA ASN A 138 7.19 -1.48 7.02
C ASN A 138 6.35 -2.57 6.36
N PHE A 139 5.46 -2.20 5.46
CA PHE A 139 4.67 -3.13 4.66
C PHE A 139 4.79 -2.81 3.17
N PRO A 140 4.57 -3.80 2.29
CA PRO A 140 4.34 -3.49 0.90
C PRO A 140 2.96 -2.83 0.74
N MET A 141 2.84 -2.03 -0.31
CA MET A 141 1.56 -1.60 -0.85
C MET A 141 1.59 -1.85 -2.36
N ILE A 142 0.62 -2.58 -2.87
CA ILE A 142 0.40 -2.75 -4.29
C ILE A 142 -0.66 -1.77 -4.79
N THR A 143 -0.52 -1.36 -6.05
CA THR A 143 -1.61 -0.77 -6.83
C THR A 143 -2.01 -1.74 -7.93
N VAL A 144 -3.31 -1.81 -8.21
CA VAL A 144 -3.87 -2.72 -9.20
C VAL A 144 -4.33 -1.92 -10.42
N GLN A 145 -4.18 -2.50 -11.60
CA GLN A 145 -4.67 -1.89 -12.83
C GLN A 145 -6.17 -1.65 -12.74
N ASN A 146 -6.60 -0.47 -13.18
CA ASN A 146 -8.01 -0.04 -13.16
C ASN A 146 -8.64 0.09 -11.76
N GLU A 147 -7.84 0.00 -10.70
CA GLU A 147 -8.27 0.30 -9.33
C GLU A 147 -7.69 1.64 -8.88
N ASN A 148 -8.51 2.46 -8.23
CA ASN A 148 -8.07 3.72 -7.61
C ASN A 148 -7.81 3.54 -6.10
N LYS A 149 -7.28 2.37 -5.73
CA LYS A 149 -7.07 1.95 -4.34
C LYS A 149 -5.74 1.21 -4.19
N GLY A 150 -5.12 1.35 -3.01
CA GLY A 150 -3.96 0.57 -2.59
C GLY A 150 -4.38 -0.62 -1.74
N TYR A 151 -3.60 -1.69 -1.81
CA TYR A 151 -3.77 -2.90 -1.01
C TYR A 151 -2.41 -3.30 -0.42
N PHE A 152 -2.37 -3.95 0.75
CA PHE A 152 -1.10 -4.45 1.27
C PHE A 152 -0.55 -5.59 0.40
N PHE A 153 -1.42 -6.53 0.06
CA PHE A 153 -1.10 -7.72 -0.71
C PHE A 153 -2.21 -8.02 -1.71
N THR A 154 -1.94 -8.96 -2.61
CA THR A 154 -2.96 -9.71 -3.33
C THR A 154 -2.86 -11.19 -3.02
N VAL A 155 -4.00 -11.89 -3.03
CA VAL A 155 -4.09 -13.36 -3.05
C VAL A 155 -4.91 -13.75 -4.28
N TYR A 156 -4.41 -14.71 -5.06
CA TYR A 156 -5.01 -15.11 -6.34
C TYR A 156 -4.64 -16.55 -6.70
N VAL A 157 -5.37 -17.14 -7.64
CA VAL A 157 -5.04 -18.45 -8.21
C VAL A 157 -4.06 -18.26 -9.36
N LYS A 158 -2.94 -18.98 -9.30
CA LYS A 158 -1.88 -18.95 -10.30
C LYS A 158 -1.78 -20.29 -11.03
N GLU A 159 -1.80 -20.23 -12.35
CA GLU A 159 -1.51 -21.36 -13.23
C GLU A 159 0.00 -21.70 -13.22
N THR A 160 0.30 -22.98 -13.06
CA THR A 160 1.65 -23.52 -12.91
C THR A 160 1.81 -24.84 -13.66
N GLY A 161 2.31 -24.80 -14.90
CA GLY A 161 2.79 -25.99 -15.61
C GLY A 161 1.80 -27.17 -15.71
N GLY A 162 0.49 -26.90 -15.72
CA GLY A 162 -0.57 -27.92 -15.75
C GLY A 162 -1.36 -28.10 -14.45
N ALA A 163 -1.07 -27.32 -13.41
CA ALA A 163 -1.83 -27.27 -12.16
C ALA A 163 -2.08 -25.81 -11.73
N THR A 164 -2.98 -25.61 -10.77
CA THR A 164 -3.20 -24.32 -10.12
C THR A 164 -2.67 -24.33 -8.69
N GLN A 165 -2.23 -23.18 -8.20
CA GLN A 165 -1.89 -22.97 -6.80
C GLN A 165 -2.41 -21.60 -6.33
N VAL A 166 -2.75 -21.49 -5.05
CA VAL A 166 -2.97 -20.17 -4.44
C VAL A 166 -1.61 -19.50 -4.28
N ALA A 167 -1.53 -18.23 -4.66
CA ALA A 167 -0.34 -17.41 -4.53
C ALA A 167 -0.71 -16.07 -3.90
N TRP A 168 0.23 -15.49 -3.15
CA TRP A 168 0.16 -14.10 -2.76
C TRP A 168 1.26 -13.26 -3.41
N TYR A 169 1.07 -11.94 -3.38
CA TYR A 169 2.08 -11.00 -3.85
C TYR A 169 1.93 -9.62 -3.16
N PRO A 170 3.02 -8.94 -2.77
CA PRO A 170 4.39 -9.46 -2.70
C PRO A 170 4.50 -10.61 -1.70
N ASP A 171 5.39 -11.55 -1.98
CA ASP A 171 5.63 -12.72 -1.13
C ASP A 171 6.64 -12.35 -0.01
N SER A 172 6.73 -13.17 1.05
CA SER A 172 7.69 -12.99 2.13
C SER A 172 7.97 -14.32 2.83
N PRO A 173 9.24 -14.63 3.16
CA PRO A 173 9.59 -15.83 3.93
C PRO A 173 9.04 -15.82 5.37
N LEU A 174 8.55 -14.68 5.84
CA LEU A 174 7.93 -14.54 7.17
C LEU A 174 6.47 -14.99 7.18
N MET A 175 5.88 -15.12 6.01
CA MET A 175 4.52 -15.58 5.85
C MET A 175 4.65 -17.03 5.35
N GLY A 176 4.19 -17.99 6.17
CA GLY A 176 4.40 -19.42 5.91
C GLY A 176 3.72 -19.90 4.61
N PRO A 177 4.03 -21.12 4.13
CA PRO A 177 3.28 -21.73 3.04
C PRO A 177 1.81 -21.95 3.39
#